data_AF-I4EDR7-F1
#
_entry.id   AF-I4EDR7-F1
#
_cell.length_a   1.000
_cell.length_b   1.000
_cell.length_c   1.000
_cell.angle_alpha   90.00
_cell.angle_beta   90.00
_cell.angle_gamma   90.00
#
_symmetry.space_group_name_H-M   'P 1'
#
loop_
_entity.id
_entity.type
_entity.pdbx_description
1 polymer ?
#
loop_
_entity_poly.entity_id
_entity_poly.type
_entity_poly.pdbx_seq_one_letter_code
_entity_poly.pdbx_strand_id
1 'polypeptide(L)' 'MWFILLLLLSLVFFLVSAFSFAAPFTLLPAILFFAAAIAERIRPPLRGWLVIMGLALILWLIIVVLAFSAG' A
#
# COMPACT_ATOMS: atom_id res chain seq x y z
N MET A 1 -17.52 -9.81 -0.52
CA MET A 1 -17.28 -10.74 0.61
C MET A 1 -15.80 -10.77 1.00
N TRP A 2 -14.88 -10.69 0.04
CA TRP A 2 -13.43 -10.65 0.27
C TRP A 2 -12.93 -9.44 1.09
N PHE A 3 -13.56 -8.27 0.97
CA PHE A 3 -13.20 -7.07 1.75
C PHE A 3 -13.12 -7.32 3.26
N ILE A 4 -14.15 -7.97 3.82
CA ILE A 4 -14.23 -8.27 5.25
C ILE A 4 -13.12 -9.26 5.65
N LEU A 5 -12.85 -10.24 4.80
CA LEU A 5 -11.79 -11.23 5.01
C LEU A 5 -10.39 -10.58 5.03
N LEU A 6 -10.11 -9.66 4.10
CA LEU A 6 -8.85 -8.91 4.04
C LEU A 6 -8.66 -7.99 5.25
N LEU A 7 -9.73 -7.35 5.72
CA LEU A 7 -9.71 -6.56 6.96
C LEU A 7 -9.42 -7.42 8.19
N LEU A 8 -10.07 -8.58 8.30
CA LEU A 8 -9.83 -9.51 9.42
C LEU A 8 -8.38 -10.02 9.41
N LEU A 9 -7.84 -10.37 8.25
CA LEU A 9 -6.43 -10.77 8.11
C LEU A 9 -5.49 -9.63 8.52
N SER A 10 -5.71 -8.43 8.01
CA SER A 10 -4.94 -7.24 8.39
C SER A 10 -4.95 -7.01 9.90
N LEU A 11 -6.13 -7.10 10.53
CA LEU A 11 -6.30 -6.93 11.97
C LEU A 11 -5.54 -7.99 12.77
N VAL A 12 -5.60 -9.26 12.36
CA VAL A 12 -4.86 -10.34 13.02
C VAL A 12 -3.36 -10.10 12.93
N PHE A 13 -2.82 -9.80 11.76
CA PHE A 13 -1.39 -9.52 11.59
C PHE A 13 -0.94 -8.26 12.36
N PHE A 14 -1.79 -7.23 12.42
CA PHE A 14 -1.53 -6.02 13.18
C PHE A 14 -1.50 -6.30 14.69
N LEU A 15 -2.46 -7.07 15.21
CA LEU A 15 -2.50 -7.49 16.61
C LEU A 15 -1.26 -8.34 16.96
N VAL A 16 -0.92 -9.33 16.13
CA VAL A 16 0.31 -10.11 16.32
C VAL A 16 1.53 -9.20 16.32
N SER A 17 1.58 -8.20 15.43
CA SER A 17 2.67 -7.23 15.39
C SER A 17 2.75 -6.33 16.62
N ALA A 18 1.62 -5.96 17.21
CA ALA A 18 1.58 -5.07 18.38
C ALA A 18 2.09 -5.75 19.66
N PHE A 19 1.98 -7.09 19.74
CA PHE A 19 2.33 -7.86 20.93
C PHE A 19 3.55 -8.78 20.75
N SER A 20 4.21 -8.78 19.58
CA SER A 20 5.33 -9.69 19.26
C SER A 20 6.62 -8.93 18.93
N PHE A 21 7.75 -9.48 19.38
CA PHE A 21 9.09 -9.06 18.92
C PHE A 21 9.30 -9.27 17.39
N ALA A 22 8.45 -10.07 16.75
CA ALA A 22 8.43 -10.26 15.30
C ALA A 22 7.68 -9.14 14.54
N ALA A 23 7.32 -8.04 15.23
CA ALA A 23 6.65 -6.87 14.68
C ALA A 23 7.04 -6.49 13.23
N PRO A 24 8.33 -6.35 12.87
CA PRO A 24 8.71 -5.96 11.51
C PRO A 24 8.25 -6.94 10.42
N PHE A 25 8.19 -8.24 10.72
CA PHE A 25 7.78 -9.28 9.76
C PHE A 25 6.25 -9.41 9.64
N THR A 26 5.51 -8.97 10.65
CA THR A 26 4.05 -9.03 10.71
C THR A 26 3.38 -7.71 10.29
N LEU A 27 4.10 -6.59 10.37
CA LEU A 27 3.64 -5.27 9.89
C LEU A 27 3.46 -5.23 8.37
N LEU A 28 4.44 -5.77 7.64
CA LEU A 28 4.39 -5.82 6.17
C LEU A 28 3.10 -6.51 5.64
N PRO A 29 2.76 -7.75 6.04
CA PRO A 29 1.52 -8.38 5.61
C PRO A 29 0.28 -7.62 6.11
N ALA A 30 0.28 -7.07 7.33
CA ALA A 30 -0.85 -6.28 7.84
C ALA A 30 -1.18 -5.08 6.93
N ILE A 31 -0.14 -4.36 6.49
CA ILE A 31 -0.25 -3.22 5.58
C ILE A 31 -0.72 -3.66 4.19
N LEU A 32 -0.18 -4.75 3.66
CA LEU A 32 -0.56 -5.28 2.34
C LEU A 32 -2.04 -5.72 2.29
N PHE A 33 -2.51 -6.45 3.31
CA PHE A 33 -3.91 -6.85 3.40
C PHE A 33 -4.85 -5.65 3.58
N PHE A 34 -4.44 -4.64 4.36
CA PHE A 34 -5.19 -3.40 4.52
C PHE A 34 -5.31 -2.63 3.21
N ALA A 35 -4.19 -2.46 2.49
CA ALA A 35 -4.17 -1.80 1.19
C ALA A 35 -5.04 -2.54 0.17
N ALA A 36 -5.02 -3.87 0.16
CA ALA A 36 -5.88 -4.69 -0.69
C ALA A 36 -7.38 -4.51 -0.35
N ALA A 37 -7.73 -4.46 0.94
CA ALA A 37 -9.09 -4.18 1.38
C ALA A 37 -9.56 -2.79 0.91
N ILE A 38 -8.73 -1.76 1.10
CA ILE A 38 -9.01 -0.40 0.60
C ILE A 38 -9.18 -0.43 -0.92
N ALA A 39 -8.29 -1.11 -1.64
CA ALA A 39 -8.36 -1.23 -3.08
C ALA A 39 -9.64 -1.91 -3.56
N GLU A 40 -10.22 -2.85 -2.82
CA GLU A 40 -11.50 -3.49 -3.16
C GLU A 40 -12.70 -2.52 -3.01
N ARG A 41 -12.62 -1.56 -2.08
CA ARG A 41 -13.67 -0.53 -1.90
C ARG A 41 -13.54 0.66 -2.82
N ILE A 42 -12.36 0.91 -3.38
CA ILE A 42 -12.16 2.01 -4.33
C ILE A 42 -12.89 1.64 -5.64
N ARG A 43 -13.87 2.47 -6.03
CA ARG A 43 -14.64 2.28 -7.27
C ARG A 43 -13.70 2.21 -8.49
N PRO A 44 -14.01 1.38 -9.51
CA PRO A 44 -13.17 1.20 -10.70
C PRO A 44 -12.65 2.50 -11.36
N PRO A 45 -13.41 3.62 -11.48
CA PRO A 45 -12.85 4.85 -12.02
C PRO A 45 -11.74 5.43 -11.11
N LEU A 46 -11.92 5.44 -9.79
CA LEU A 46 -10.95 5.97 -8.83
C LEU A 46 -9.66 5.13 -8.76
N ARG A 47 -9.73 3.82 -9.00
CA ARG A 47 -8.55 2.96 -9.13
C ARG A 47 -7.66 3.42 -10.30
N GLY A 48 -8.26 3.74 -11.44
CA GLY A 48 -7.53 4.27 -12.59
C GLY A 48 -6.84 5.59 -12.26
N TRP A 49 -7.54 6.51 -11.60
CA TRP A 49 -6.97 7.79 -11.14
C TRP A 49 -5.78 7.61 -10.19
N LEU A 50 -5.85 6.68 -9.24
CA LEU A 50 -4.75 6.38 -8.33
C LEU A 50 -3.54 5.78 -9.03
N VAL A 51 -3.76 4.89 -10.02
CA VAL A 51 -2.67 4.34 -10.83
C VAL A 51 -2.00 5.44 -11.65
N ILE A 52 -2.79 6.34 -12.27
CA ILE A 52 -2.27 7.49 -13.02
C ILE A 52 -1.46 8.43 -12.12
N MET A 53 -1.97 8.74 -10.91
CA MET A 53 -1.26 9.55 -9.92
C MET A 53 0.06 8.90 -9.47
N GLY A 54 0.06 7.58 -9.24
CA GLY A 54 1.27 6.83 -8.90
C GLY A 54 2.31 6.84 -10.03
N LEU A 55 1.89 6.63 -11.28
CA LEU A 55 2.78 6.70 -12.44
C LEU A 55 3.34 8.12 -12.65
N ALA A 56 2.51 9.15 -12.48
CA ALA A 56 2.95 10.54 -12.56
C ALA A 56 3.98 10.89 -11.47
N LEU A 57 3.78 10.38 -10.25
CA LEU A 57 4.73 10.57 -9.15
C LEU A 57 6.08 9.90 -9.45
N ILE A 58 6.08 8.66 -9.97
CA ILE A 58 7.30 7.93 -10.36
C ILE A 58 8.03 8.69 -11.48
N LEU A 59 7.30 9.13 -12.51
CA LEU A 59 7.87 9.91 -13.61
C LEU A 59 8.50 11.21 -13.09
N TRP A 60 7.83 11.92 -12.19
CA TRP A 60 8.36 13.12 -11.57
C TRP A 60 9.64 12.86 -10.78
N LEU A 61 9.67 11.79 -9.97
CA LEU A 61 10.87 11.35 -9.23
C LEU A 61 12.05 11.06 -10.16
N ILE A 62 11.80 10.39 -11.29
CA ILE A 62 12.84 10.11 -12.30
C ILE A 62 13.39 11.42 -12.88
N ILE A 63 12.52 12.36 -13.24
CA ILE A 63 12.94 13.68 -13.78
C ILE A 63 13.78 14.43 -12.76
N VAL A 64 13.35 14.46 -11.50
CA VAL A 64 14.07 15.08 -10.39
C VAL A 64 15.46 14.44 -10.25
N VAL A 65 15.56 13.11 -10.16
CA VAL A 65 16.84 12.40 -10.04
C VAL A 65 17.75 12.71 -11.23
N LEU A 66 17.23 12.71 -12.45
CA LEU A 66 18.01 13.07 -13.65
C LEU A 66 18.51 14.52 -13.60
N ALA A 67 17.66 15.45 -13.16
CA ALA A 67 18.02 16.86 -13.04
C ALA A 67 19.12 17.10 -12.00
N PHE A 68 19.10 16.37 -10.88
CA PHE A 68 20.12 16.47 -9.83
C PHE A 68 21.37 15.63 -10.09
N SER A 69 21.32 14.65 -10.99
CA SER A 69 22.48 13.82 -11.37
C SER A 69 23.31 14.43 -12.51
N ALA A 70 22.80 15.45 -13.20
CA ALA A 70 23.43 16.06 -14.37
C ALA A 70 24.23 17.34 -14.06
N GLY A 71 24.30 17.77 -12.79
CA GLY A 71 25.11 18.90 -12.31
C GLY A 71 26.13 18.46 -11.28
#